data_AF-A0A9Q3E8H1-F1
#
_entry.id   AF-A0A9Q3E8H1-F1
#
_cell.length_a   1.000
_cell.length_b   1.000
_cell.length_c   1.000
_cell.angle_alpha   90.00
_cell.angle_beta   90.00
_cell.angle_gamma   90.00
#
_symmetry.space_group_name_H-M   'P 1'
#
loop_
_entity.id
_entity.type
_entity.pdbx_description
1 polymer ?
#
loop_
_entity_poly.entity_id
_entity_poly.type
_entity_poly.pdbx_seq_one_letter_code
_entity_poly.pdbx_strand_id
1 'polypeptide(L)'
;MPKQISVISSVKDTYKEEFVANQLVEAQINPSLSPKMRHDLIDVSYTYKNAFASDNEPLGTIKGNEVDITLNIDRQYPPVLRRPAYPASPRPREALEKHI
;
A
#
# COMPACT_ATOMS: atom_id res chain seq x y z
N MET A 1 4.00 28.73 42.33
CA MET A 1 2.75 27.94 42.31
C MET A 1 1.97 28.34 41.05
N PRO A 2 1.25 27.45 40.35
CA PRO A 2 1.55 26.10 39.82
C PRO A 2 1.49 26.13 38.27
N LYS A 3 1.93 25.10 37.52
CA LYS A 3 1.11 23.94 37.13
C LYS A 3 2.05 22.80 36.72
N GLN A 4 2.00 21.72 37.49
CA GLN A 4 2.33 20.40 37.00
C GLN A 4 1.33 20.05 35.90
N ILE A 5 1.81 19.77 34.69
CA ILE A 5 1.00 19.07 33.68
C ILE A 5 1.22 17.58 33.96
N SER A 6 0.38 17.06 34.85
CA SER A 6 0.18 15.63 35.01
C SER A 6 -0.87 15.16 34.01
N VAL A 7 -0.67 13.92 33.56
CA VAL A 7 -1.65 13.04 32.90
C VAL A 7 -1.88 13.27 31.39
N ILE A 8 -1.04 12.62 30.57
CA ILE A 8 -1.49 11.97 29.33
C ILE A 8 -0.94 10.55 29.35
N SER A 9 -1.40 9.75 30.30
CA SER A 9 -1.19 8.31 30.29
C SER A 9 -2.48 7.65 29.82
N SER A 10 -2.41 6.98 28.68
CA SER A 10 -3.34 5.96 28.18
C SER A 10 -4.66 6.45 27.57
N VAL A 11 -4.60 7.24 26.49
CA VAL A 11 -5.59 7.06 25.43
C VAL A 11 -5.10 5.87 24.61
N LYS A 12 -5.79 4.73 24.72
CA LYS A 12 -5.55 3.63 23.80
C LYS A 12 -6.02 4.09 22.43
N ASP A 13 -5.08 4.35 21.54
CA ASP A 13 -5.39 4.68 20.15
C ASP A 13 -5.95 3.42 19.48
N THR A 14 -7.27 3.26 19.49
CA THR A 14 -8.00 2.15 18.85
C THR A 14 -7.54 1.93 17.40
N TYR A 15 -7.30 3.02 16.67
CA TYR A 15 -6.80 2.99 15.29
C TYR A 15 -5.39 2.39 15.14
N LYS A 16 -4.54 2.54 16.16
CA LYS A 16 -3.18 1.99 16.15
C LYS A 16 -3.20 0.49 16.43
N GLU A 17 -4.10 0.04 17.30
CA GLU A 17 -4.32 -1.38 17.55
C GLU A 17 -4.88 -2.07 16.29
N GLU A 18 -5.84 -1.45 15.60
CA GLU A 18 -6.35 -1.93 14.30
C GLU A 18 -5.25 -1.99 13.23
N PHE A 19 -4.37 -0.97 13.17
CA PHE A 19 -3.23 -0.97 12.26
C PHE A 19 -2.28 -2.15 12.52
N VAL A 20 -1.95 -2.41 13.78
CA VAL A 20 -1.11 -3.55 14.15
C VAL A 20 -1.79 -4.88 13.79
N ALA A 21 -3.10 -4.99 14.06
CA ALA A 21 -3.87 -6.21 13.84
C ALA A 21 -4.23 -6.49 12.38
N ASN A 22 -4.16 -5.51 11.48
CA ASN A 22 -4.49 -5.71 10.07
C ASN A 22 -3.26 -5.61 9.16
N GLN A 23 -2.36 -4.65 9.40
CA GLN A 23 -1.22 -4.39 8.50
C GLN A 23 0.10 -4.99 8.98
N LEU A 24 0.29 -5.19 10.30
CA LEU A 24 1.54 -5.72 10.85
C LEU A 24 1.48 -7.19 11.24
N VAL A 25 0.39 -7.91 10.93
CA VAL A 25 0.25 -9.34 11.23
C VAL A 25 1.29 -10.17 10.50
N GLU A 26 1.52 -9.87 9.23
CA GLU A 26 2.50 -10.56 8.39
C GLU A 26 3.92 -9.97 8.53
N ALA A 27 4.07 -8.89 9.31
CA ALA A 27 5.34 -8.20 9.45
C ALA A 27 6.35 -9.05 10.24
N GLN A 28 7.45 -9.40 9.58
CA GLN A 28 8.55 -10.14 10.18
C GLN A 28 9.47 -9.18 10.97
N ILE A 29 9.04 -8.81 12.19
CA ILE A 29 9.85 -8.00 13.10
C ILE A 29 10.86 -8.91 13.82
N ASN A 30 12.13 -8.49 13.84
CA ASN A 30 13.20 -9.26 14.49
C ASN A 30 12.85 -9.53 15.99
N PRO A 31 12.82 -10.81 16.42
CA PRO A 31 12.47 -11.17 17.80
C PRO A 31 13.51 -10.73 18.84
N SER A 32 14.75 -10.42 18.42
CA SER A 32 15.81 -9.93 19.31
C SER A 32 15.65 -8.45 19.70
N LEU A 33 14.67 -7.73 19.15
CA LEU A 33 14.42 -6.34 19.52
C LEU A 33 13.94 -6.23 20.97
N SER A 34 14.44 -5.21 21.69
CA SER A 34 13.88 -4.88 23.00
C SER A 34 12.42 -4.43 22.88
N PRO A 35 11.59 -4.62 23.93
CA PRO A 35 10.18 -4.21 23.91
C PRO A 35 10.01 -2.73 23.58
N LYS A 36 10.91 -1.87 24.09
CA LYS A 36 10.89 -0.42 23.82
C LYS A 36 11.13 -0.11 22.35
N MET A 37 12.18 -0.68 21.77
CA MET A 37 12.49 -0.47 20.35
C MET A 37 11.37 -0.99 19.43
N ARG A 38 10.69 -2.07 19.84
CA ARG A 38 9.56 -2.61 19.07
C ARG A 38 8.38 -1.64 19.11
N HIS A 39 8.10 -1.04 20.25
CA HIS A 39 7.10 0.02 20.36
C HIS A 39 7.49 1.22 19.49
N ASP A 40 8.71 1.72 19.61
CA ASP A 40 9.18 2.87 18.82
C ASP A 40 9.06 2.60 17.30
N LEU A 41 9.37 1.37 16.86
CA LEU A 41 9.21 0.97 15.46
C LEU A 41 7.74 1.02 15.01
N ILE A 42 6.82 0.48 15.81
CA ILE A 42 5.38 0.51 15.50
C ILE A 42 4.89 1.96 15.45
N ASP A 43 5.39 2.81 16.35
CA ASP A 43 5.01 4.21 16.45
C ASP A 43 5.43 5.00 15.21
N VAL A 44 6.68 4.80 14.75
CA VAL A 44 7.19 5.39 13.51
C VAL A 44 6.39 4.88 12.30
N SER A 45 6.18 3.57 12.20
CA SER A 45 5.41 2.98 11.08
C SER A 45 3.98 3.51 11.02
N TYR A 46 3.32 3.64 12.17
CA TYR A 46 1.96 4.19 12.23
C TYR A 46 1.93 5.68 11.86
N THR A 47 2.91 6.45 12.33
CA THR A 47 3.04 7.89 12.05
C THR A 47 3.19 8.15 10.54
N TYR A 48 3.97 7.30 9.84
CA TYR A 48 4.25 7.43 8.42
C TYR A 48 3.49 6.42 7.55
N LYS A 49 2.36 5.88 8.02
CA LYS A 49 1.61 4.81 7.33
C LYS A 49 1.27 5.15 5.86
N ASN A 50 0.98 6.41 5.57
CA ASN A 50 0.64 6.88 4.22
C ASN A 50 1.85 6.97 3.26
N ALA A 51 3.07 6.85 3.78
CA ALA A 51 4.28 6.81 2.95
C ALA A 51 4.55 5.41 2.38
N PHE A 52 3.85 4.39 2.88
CA PHE A 52 3.95 3.01 2.41
C PHE A 52 2.77 2.69 1.48
N ALA A 53 3.01 1.84 0.49
CA ALA A 53 1.93 1.31 -0.33
C ALA A 53 1.09 0.34 0.50
N SER A 54 -0.22 0.42 0.36
CA SER A 54 -1.16 -0.58 0.90
C SER A 54 -1.96 -1.20 -0.24
N ASP A 55 -2.65 -2.31 0.02
CA ASP A 55 -3.48 -2.98 -1.01
C ASP A 55 -4.57 -2.06 -1.58
N ASN A 56 -5.07 -1.12 -0.77
CA ASN A 56 -6.07 -0.14 -1.19
C ASN A 56 -5.45 1.12 -1.82
N GLU A 57 -4.19 1.42 -1.49
CA GLU A 57 -3.49 2.63 -1.95
C GLU A 57 -2.12 2.23 -2.54
N PRO A 58 -2.09 1.76 -3.79
CA PRO A 58 -0.85 1.39 -4.45
C PRO A 58 -0.03 2.64 -4.81
N LEU A 59 1.30 2.47 -4.85
CA LEU A 59 2.30 3.54 -5.03
C LEU A 59 2.12 4.39 -6.32
N GLY A 60 1.30 3.93 -7.27
CA GLY A 60 1.13 4.54 -8.60
C GLY A 60 0.02 5.58 -8.72
N THR A 61 -0.87 5.71 -7.74
CA THR A 61 -2.03 6.63 -7.83
C THR A 61 -1.65 8.07 -7.44
N ILE A 62 -0.52 8.56 -7.96
CA ILE A 62 -0.07 9.94 -7.72
C ILE A 62 -0.82 10.85 -8.70
N LYS A 63 -1.69 11.71 -8.16
CA LYS A 63 -2.39 12.73 -8.94
C LYS A 63 -1.37 13.60 -9.69
N GLY A 64 -1.56 13.74 -11.00
CA GLY A 64 -0.69 14.56 -11.85
C GLY A 64 0.46 13.81 -12.54
N ASN A 65 0.65 12.51 -12.28
CA ASN A 65 1.55 11.66 -13.07
C ASN A 65 0.82 10.91 -14.19
N GLU A 66 -0.19 11.55 -14.78
CA GLU A 66 -0.95 11.01 -15.91
C GLU A 66 -0.13 11.15 -17.19
N VAL A 67 -0.03 10.08 -17.95
CA VAL A 67 0.69 10.07 -19.23
C VAL A 67 -0.31 10.31 -20.35
N ASP A 68 -0.23 11.46 -21.00
CA ASP A 68 -0.96 11.73 -22.23
C ASP A 68 -0.26 11.05 -23.41
N ILE A 69 -0.88 10.00 -23.95
CA ILE A 69 -0.35 9.25 -25.09
C ILE A 69 -1.05 9.75 -26.35
N THR A 70 -0.46 10.77 -26.97
CA THR A 70 -0.93 11.29 -28.27
C THR A 70 -0.41 10.43 -29.42
N LEU A 71 -1.30 10.00 -30.31
CA LEU A 71 -0.92 9.27 -31.51
C LEU A 71 -0.45 10.25 -32.59
N ASN A 72 0.77 10.07 -33.10
CA ASN A 72 1.34 10.91 -34.17
C ASN A 72 0.76 10.61 -35.57
N ILE A 73 -0.43 10.03 -35.66
CA ILE A 73 -1.06 9.64 -36.93
C ILE A 73 -2.42 10.31 -37.07
N ASP A 74 -2.65 10.96 -38.22
CA ASP A 74 -3.99 11.38 -38.62
C ASP A 74 -4.80 10.15 -39.07
N ARG A 75 -6.03 10.02 -38.57
CA ARG A 75 -6.93 8.87 -38.83
C ARG A 75 -7.27 8.76 -40.32
N GLN A 76 -6.47 8.04 -41.10
CA GLN A 76 -6.91 7.53 -42.39
C GLN A 76 -7.77 6.25 -42.24
N TYR A 77 -7.57 5.48 -41.16
CA TYR A 77 -8.38 4.29 -40.83
C TYR A 77 -8.45 4.08 -39.30
N PRO A 78 -9.47 3.36 -38.78
CA PRO A 78 -9.53 3.00 -37.37
C PRO A 78 -8.29 2.22 -36.94
N PRO A 79 -7.82 2.39 -35.69
CA PRO A 79 -6.67 1.64 -35.18
C PRO A 79 -6.93 0.14 -35.33
N VAL A 80 -5.99 -0.56 -35.96
CA VAL A 80 -6.10 -2.00 -36.23
C VAL A 80 -6.17 -2.74 -34.90
N LEU A 81 -7.33 -3.33 -34.61
CA LEU A 81 -7.47 -4.25 -33.49
C LEU A 81 -6.56 -5.45 -33.74
N ARG A 82 -5.64 -5.72 -32.81
CA ARG A 82 -4.86 -6.95 -32.85
C ARG A 82 -5.81 -8.14 -32.78
N ARG A 83 -5.44 -9.24 -33.43
CA ARG A 83 -6.10 -10.54 -33.21
C ARG A 83 -6.13 -10.84 -31.70
N PRO A 84 -7.16 -11.53 -31.20
CA PRO A 84 -7.20 -11.90 -29.79
C PRO A 84 -5.90 -12.60 -29.40
N ALA A 85 -5.43 -12.33 -28.19
CA ALA A 85 -4.27 -13.03 -27.66
C ALA A 85 -4.51 -14.54 -27.76
N TYR A 86 -3.47 -15.29 -28.12
CA TYR A 86 -3.55 -16.75 -28.11
C TYR A 86 -3.98 -17.23 -26.72
N PRO A 87 -4.82 -18.28 -26.63
CA PRO A 87 -5.25 -18.80 -25.34
C PRO A 87 -4.02 -19.20 -24.52
N ALA A 88 -3.90 -18.63 -23.33
CA ALA A 88 -2.88 -19.05 -22.38
C ALA A 88 -3.10 -20.52 -22.01
N SER A 89 -2.03 -21.26 -21.74
CA SER A 89 -2.17 -22.63 -21.22
C SER A 89 -2.83 -22.60 -19.83
N PRO A 90 -3.47 -23.71 -19.39
CA PRO A 90 -4.32 -23.72 -18.20
C PRO A 90 -3.62 -23.18 -16.94
N ARG A 91 -2.37 -23.61 -16.72
CA ARG A 91 -1.59 -23.24 -15.54
C ARG A 91 -1.20 -21.75 -15.50
N PRO A 92 -0.67 -21.14 -16.58
CA PRO A 92 -0.50 -19.69 -16.65
C PRO A 92 -1.80 -18.91 -16.52
N ARG A 93 -2.90 -19.44 -17.07
CA ARG A 93 -4.21 -18.77 -16.99
C ARG A 93 -4.70 -18.67 -15.54
N GLU A 94 -4.64 -19.77 -14.79
CA GLU A 94 -4.99 -19.80 -13.36
C GLU A 94 -4.12 -18.87 -12.50
N ALA A 95 -2.85 -18.67 -12.85
CA ALA A 95 -1.98 -17.74 -12.16
C ALA A 95 -2.30 -16.28 -12.51
N LEU A 96 -2.61 -15.99 -13.77
CA LEU A 96 -2.98 -14.65 -14.24
C LEU A 96 -4.33 -14.20 -13.68
N GLU A 97 -5.31 -15.11 -13.58
CA GLU A 97 -6.63 -14.83 -13.01
C GLU A 97 -6.58 -14.36 -11.53
N LYS A 98 -5.47 -14.58 -10.82
CA LYS A 98 -5.30 -14.08 -9.43
C LYS A 98 -4.92 -12.60 -9.34
N HIS A 99 -4.48 -12.01 -10.46
CA HIS A 99 -3.84 -10.69 -10.49
C HIS A 99 -4.43 -9.75 -11.56
N ILE A 100 -5.45 -10.20 -12.29
CA ILE A 100 -6.23 -9.42 -13.26
C ILE A 100 -7.59 -9.11 -12.63
#